data_AF-A0A3B8WKX3-F1
#
_entry.id   AF-A0A3B8WKX3-F1
#
_cell.length_a   1.000
_cell.length_b   1.000
_cell.length_c   1.000
_cell.angle_alpha   90.00
_cell.angle_beta   90.00
_cell.angle_gamma   90.00
#
_symmetry.space_group_name_H-M   'P 1'
#
loop_
_entity.id
_entity.type
_entity.pdbx_description
1 polymer ?
#
loop_
_entity_poly.entity_id
_entity_poly.type
_entity_poly.pdbx_seq_one_letter_code
_entity_poly.pdbx_strand_id
1 'polypeptide(L)'
;MSPASMQTTMFYHGASQPGFTVWRDDRGRSDEADMLFLSRSPNVARRYGEVFRLELQVDTLPVITLDDWFNGDCPGTSFIIRGDGGYDFPVDTLVLREDPRTTFVPVVDVESLDDGLAITHDPVSPDDRQFQAYLTEHYGGDFQQFSADVARL
;
A
#
# COMPACT_ATOMS: atom_id res chain seq x y z
N MET A 1 31.77 -18.90 -11.63
CA MET A 1 30.31 -18.62 -11.61
C MET A 1 30.12 -17.48 -10.65
N SER A 2 29.75 -16.29 -11.12
CA SER A 2 29.39 -15.19 -10.23
C SER A 2 28.05 -15.54 -9.57
N PRO A 3 27.87 -15.29 -8.26
CA PRO A 3 26.55 -15.45 -7.65
C PRO A 3 25.58 -14.52 -8.38
N ALA A 4 24.42 -15.03 -8.78
CA ALA A 4 23.35 -14.20 -9.30
C ALA A 4 23.06 -13.13 -8.23
N SER A 5 23.12 -11.85 -8.60
CA SER A 5 22.69 -10.79 -7.72
C SER A 5 21.22 -11.02 -7.41
N MET A 6 20.91 -11.41 -6.18
CA MET A 6 19.53 -11.57 -5.77
C MET A 6 18.88 -10.17 -5.79
N GLN A 7 17.82 -10.02 -6.57
CA GLN A 7 17.16 -8.75 -6.78
C GLN A 7 16.24 -8.47 -5.58
N THR A 8 16.45 -7.35 -4.89
CA THR A 8 15.54 -6.86 -3.86
C THR A 8 14.47 -5.96 -4.49
N THR A 9 13.29 -5.95 -3.90
CA THR A 9 12.19 -5.05 -4.24
C THR A 9 11.93 -4.12 -3.07
N MET A 10 11.76 -2.83 -3.39
CA MET A 10 11.43 -1.79 -2.42
C MET A 10 9.92 -1.73 -2.21
N PHE A 11 9.51 -1.69 -0.94
CA PHE A 11 8.13 -1.44 -0.52
C PHE A 11 8.09 -0.32 0.52
N TYR A 12 6.92 0.30 0.66
CA TYR A 12 6.68 1.46 1.50
C TYR A 12 5.49 1.21 2.44
N HIS A 13 5.67 1.51 3.71
CA HIS A 13 4.61 1.50 4.71
C HIS A 13 4.33 2.93 5.16
N GLY A 14 3.06 3.30 5.24
CA GLY A 14 2.62 4.55 5.85
C GLY A 14 2.15 4.31 7.27
N ALA A 15 2.72 5.03 8.23
CA ALA A 15 2.33 4.93 9.63
C ALA A 15 1.74 6.25 10.14
N SER A 16 0.57 6.17 10.76
CA SER A 16 -0.09 7.32 11.39
C SER A 16 0.57 7.72 12.71
N GLN A 17 1.37 6.84 13.31
CA GLN A 17 2.15 7.11 14.51
C GLN A 17 3.64 7.27 14.18
N PRO A 18 4.31 8.28 14.76
CA PRO A 18 5.73 8.49 14.52
C PRO A 18 6.58 7.36 15.12
N GLY A 19 7.74 7.11 14.51
CA GLY A 19 8.75 6.19 15.05
C GLY A 19 8.49 4.70 14.80
N PHE A 20 7.72 4.36 13.77
CA PHE A 20 7.61 2.99 13.28
C PHE A 20 8.97 2.51 12.78
N THR A 21 9.62 1.59 13.50
CA THR A 21 11.02 1.20 13.21
C THR A 21 11.19 -0.29 12.95
N VAL A 22 10.21 -1.10 13.37
CA VAL A 22 10.25 -2.55 13.30
C VAL A 22 8.83 -3.09 13.17
N TRP A 23 8.72 -4.23 12.49
CA TRP A 23 7.50 -5.04 12.55
C TRP A 23 7.25 -5.48 13.99
N ARG A 24 5.99 -5.54 14.40
CA ARG A 24 5.58 -6.08 15.71
C ARG A 24 4.23 -6.78 15.59
N ASP A 25 4.11 -7.92 16.25
CA ASP A 25 2.84 -8.67 16.39
C ASP A 25 1.69 -7.79 16.91
N ASP A 26 2.00 -6.79 17.75
CA ASP A 26 1.03 -5.92 18.41
C ASP A 26 0.81 -4.55 17.74
N ARG A 27 1.70 -4.12 16.83
CA ARG A 27 1.68 -2.77 16.22
C ARG A 27 1.63 -2.74 14.69
N GLY A 28 1.76 -3.87 14.01
CA GLY A 28 1.59 -3.92 12.55
C GLY A 28 0.13 -3.96 12.09
N ARG A 29 -0.83 -3.93 13.02
CA ARG A 29 -2.24 -4.29 12.81
C ARG A 29 -2.94 -3.36 11.82
N SER A 30 -3.54 -3.96 10.80
CA SER A 30 -4.41 -3.32 9.83
C SER A 30 -5.62 -4.22 9.64
N ASP A 31 -6.72 -3.80 10.26
CA ASP A 31 -8.12 -4.29 10.20
C ASP A 31 -8.41 -5.77 10.50
N GLU A 32 -7.43 -6.67 10.41
CA GLU A 32 -7.42 -8.02 10.95
C GLU A 32 -6.14 -8.24 11.78
N ALA A 33 -6.23 -9.08 12.81
CA ALA A 33 -5.07 -9.44 13.62
C ALA A 33 -4.01 -10.09 12.71
N ASP A 34 -2.75 -9.66 12.83
CA ASP A 34 -1.55 -10.32 12.27
C ASP A 34 -1.10 -9.95 10.84
N MET A 35 -1.46 -8.77 10.31
CA MET A 35 -0.97 -8.32 8.98
C MET A 35 -0.51 -6.86 8.98
N LEU A 36 0.63 -6.60 8.33
CA LEU A 36 1.16 -5.28 7.98
C LEU A 36 1.22 -5.12 6.46
N PHE A 37 0.60 -4.06 5.92
CA PHE A 37 0.62 -3.76 4.48
C PHE A 37 1.73 -2.78 4.11
N LEU A 38 2.39 -3.06 2.98
CA LEU A 38 3.37 -2.19 2.35
C LEU A 38 3.10 -2.12 0.85
N SER A 39 3.04 -0.92 0.29
CA SER A 39 2.81 -0.70 -1.13
C SER A 39 4.12 -0.59 -1.90
N ARG A 40 4.15 -0.98 -3.18
CA ARG A 40 5.25 -0.58 -4.09
C ARG A 40 5.28 0.91 -4.41
N SER A 41 4.25 1.65 -4.01
CA SER A 41 4.13 3.09 -4.21
C SER A 41 4.41 3.85 -2.91
N PRO A 42 5.36 4.81 -2.91
CA PRO A 42 5.51 5.72 -1.78
C PRO A 42 4.28 6.62 -1.64
N ASN A 43 3.62 7.03 -2.72
CA ASN A 43 2.44 7.90 -2.66
C ASN A 43 1.22 7.20 -2.04
N VAL A 44 1.00 5.92 -2.35
CA VAL A 44 -0.02 5.12 -1.65
C VAL A 44 0.30 5.04 -0.16
N ALA A 45 1.56 4.81 0.22
CA ALA A 45 1.96 4.82 1.62
C ALA A 45 1.73 6.19 2.30
N ARG A 46 1.97 7.31 1.60
CA ARG A 46 1.75 8.67 2.13
C ARG A 46 0.33 8.93 2.58
N ARG A 47 -0.66 8.26 1.99
CA ARG A 47 -2.07 8.38 2.39
C ARG A 47 -2.26 8.09 3.88
N TYR A 48 -1.42 7.22 4.44
CA TYR A 48 -1.54 6.73 5.82
C TYR A 48 -0.61 7.44 6.84
N GLY A 49 0.26 8.36 6.41
CA GLY A 49 1.11 9.16 7.30
C GLY A 49 2.60 9.16 6.96
N GLU A 50 3.46 9.04 7.98
CA GLU A 50 4.92 9.00 7.81
C GLU A 50 5.33 7.77 7.01
N VAL A 51 6.21 7.94 6.03
CA VAL A 51 6.60 6.86 5.11
C VAL A 51 7.90 6.20 5.54
N PHE A 52 7.86 4.88 5.63
CA PHE A 52 8.98 4.01 5.89
C PHE A 52 9.18 3.08 4.71
N ARG A 53 10.43 2.77 4.37
CA ARG A 53 10.76 1.85 3.28
C ARG A 53 11.43 0.59 3.78
N LEU A 54 11.25 -0.48 3.02
CA LEU A 54 11.81 -1.80 3.28
C LEU A 54 12.26 -2.43 1.95
N GLU A 55 13.47 -2.97 1.92
CA GLU A 55 13.95 -3.79 0.80
C GLU A 55 13.86 -5.27 1.16
N LEU A 56 13.19 -6.05 0.33
CA LEU A 56 13.01 -7.49 0.54
C LEU A 56 13.15 -8.28 -0.76
N GLN A 57 13.62 -9.52 -0.62
CA GLN A 57 13.51 -10.51 -1.69
C GLN A 57 12.09 -11.08 -1.65
N VAL A 58 11.39 -10.99 -2.77
CA VAL A 58 9.97 -11.37 -2.86
C VAL A 58 9.70 -12.47 -3.88
N ASP A 59 10.72 -12.92 -4.61
CA ASP A 59 10.59 -13.94 -5.66
C ASP A 59 10.07 -15.29 -5.13
N THR A 60 10.22 -15.53 -3.82
CA THR A 60 9.74 -16.75 -3.15
C THR A 60 8.40 -16.57 -2.44
N LEU A 61 7.84 -15.36 -2.41
CA LEU A 61 6.57 -15.11 -1.75
C LEU A 61 5.40 -15.53 -2.66
N PRO A 62 4.33 -16.12 -2.10
CA PRO A 62 3.09 -16.31 -2.83
C PRO A 62 2.57 -14.98 -3.39
N VAL A 63 2.00 -15.02 -4.59
CA VAL A 63 1.32 -13.89 -5.21
C VAL A 63 -0.13 -14.25 -5.42
N ILE A 64 -1.04 -13.43 -4.88
CA ILE A 64 -2.49 -13.59 -5.02
C ILE A 64 -3.10 -12.38 -5.75
N THR A 65 -4.33 -12.54 -6.22
CA THR A 65 -5.13 -11.44 -6.79
C THR A 65 -5.94 -10.71 -5.70
N LEU A 66 -6.52 -9.57 -6.05
CA LEU A 66 -7.47 -8.88 -5.17
C LEU A 66 -8.74 -9.70 -4.93
N ASP A 67 -9.22 -10.43 -5.94
CA ASP A 67 -10.37 -11.32 -5.78
C ASP A 67 -10.08 -12.42 -4.74
N ASP A 68 -8.88 -13.02 -4.77
CA ASP A 68 -8.48 -14.02 -3.77
C ASP A 68 -8.47 -13.39 -2.36
N TRP A 69 -7.94 -12.16 -2.24
CA TRP A 69 -7.90 -11.42 -0.98
C TRP A 69 -9.31 -11.16 -0.43
N PHE A 70 -10.23 -10.61 -1.23
CA PHE A 70 -11.59 -10.30 -0.79
C PHE A 70 -12.44 -11.56 -0.50
N ASN A 71 -12.10 -12.69 -1.10
CA ASN A 71 -12.73 -13.98 -0.80
C ASN A 71 -12.13 -14.70 0.42
N GLY A 72 -11.07 -14.14 1.02
CA GLY A 72 -10.39 -14.71 2.19
C GLY A 72 -9.44 -15.87 1.86
N ASP A 73 -9.08 -16.06 0.59
CA ASP A 73 -8.17 -17.10 0.11
C ASP A 73 -6.69 -16.70 0.33
N CYS A 74 -6.37 -16.35 1.57
CA CYS A 74 -5.10 -15.74 1.94
C CYS A 74 -4.06 -16.80 2.37
N PRO A 75 -2.80 -16.71 1.89
CA PRO A 75 -1.72 -17.55 2.39
C PRO A 75 -1.49 -17.35 3.90
N GLY A 76 -1.08 -18.42 4.59
CA GLY A 76 -0.76 -18.38 6.02
C GLY A 76 0.60 -17.74 6.36
N THR A 77 1.40 -17.38 5.36
CA THR A 77 2.70 -16.68 5.47
C THR A 77 2.62 -15.32 4.79
N SER A 78 3.67 -14.50 4.82
CA SER A 78 3.72 -13.26 4.04
C SER A 78 3.52 -13.51 2.53
N PHE A 79 2.89 -12.57 1.84
CA PHE A 79 2.49 -12.71 0.43
C PHE A 79 2.39 -11.35 -0.27
N ILE A 80 2.28 -11.37 -1.60
CA ILE A 80 2.02 -10.19 -2.43
C ILE A 80 0.58 -10.25 -2.92
N ILE A 81 -0.17 -9.16 -2.74
CA ILE A 81 -1.40 -8.89 -3.48
C ILE A 81 -0.99 -8.16 -4.76
N ARG A 82 -1.28 -8.73 -5.92
CA ARG A 82 -1.03 -8.07 -7.20
C ARG A 82 -1.97 -6.89 -7.37
N GLY A 83 -1.43 -5.72 -7.66
CA GLY A 83 -2.24 -4.53 -7.95
C GLY A 83 -3.01 -4.69 -9.26
N ASP A 84 -4.22 -4.16 -9.31
CA ASP A 84 -5.09 -4.18 -10.50
C ASP A 84 -5.10 -2.84 -11.26
N GLY A 85 -4.42 -1.82 -10.72
CA GLY A 85 -4.41 -0.47 -11.26
C GLY A 85 -5.57 0.41 -10.75
N GLY A 86 -6.36 -0.10 -9.80
CA GLY A 86 -7.42 0.61 -9.12
C GLY A 86 -6.96 1.71 -8.18
N TYR A 87 -7.87 2.31 -7.43
CA TYR A 87 -7.57 3.36 -6.47
C TYR A 87 -7.00 2.81 -5.17
N ASP A 88 -7.61 1.76 -4.62
CA ASP A 88 -7.20 1.17 -3.34
C ASP A 88 -5.93 0.31 -3.49
N PHE A 89 -5.79 -0.40 -4.61
CA PHE A 89 -4.65 -1.29 -4.89
C PHE A 89 -4.01 -1.05 -6.28
N PRO A 90 -3.52 0.18 -6.57
CA PRO A 90 -2.97 0.55 -7.88
C PRO A 90 -1.71 -0.23 -8.27
N VAL A 91 -0.98 -0.75 -7.28
CA VAL A 91 0.30 -1.44 -7.43
C VAL A 91 0.37 -2.62 -6.47
N ASP A 92 1.35 -3.49 -6.67
CA ASP A 92 1.55 -4.63 -5.77
C ASP A 92 1.68 -4.18 -4.31
N THR A 93 1.02 -4.93 -3.44
CA THR A 93 1.04 -4.71 -1.99
C THR A 93 1.62 -5.94 -1.31
N LEU A 94 2.71 -5.76 -0.59
CA LEU A 94 3.29 -6.76 0.30
C LEU A 94 2.50 -6.80 1.60
N VAL A 95 2.08 -8.00 1.98
CA VAL A 95 1.48 -8.29 3.27
C VAL A 95 2.48 -9.07 4.10
N LEU A 96 2.96 -8.48 5.19
CA LEU A 96 3.83 -9.14 6.15
C LEU A 96 3.02 -9.75 7.29
N ARG A 97 3.08 -11.07 7.40
CA ARG A 97 2.50 -11.86 8.52
C ARG A 97 3.53 -12.24 9.58
N GLU A 98 4.81 -12.14 9.26
CA GLU A 98 5.90 -12.43 10.17
C GLU A 98 7.02 -11.39 10.08
N ASP A 99 7.89 -11.35 11.09
CA ASP A 99 9.06 -10.47 11.11
C ASP A 99 9.94 -10.73 9.87
N PRO A 100 10.12 -9.72 8.98
CA PRO A 100 10.94 -9.86 7.79
C PRO A 100 12.44 -9.94 8.10
N ARG A 101 12.85 -9.83 9.39
CA ARG A 101 14.23 -9.85 9.88
C ARG A 101 15.10 -8.76 9.24
N THR A 102 14.48 -7.62 8.98
CA THR A 102 15.09 -6.43 8.40
C THR A 102 14.44 -5.17 8.98
N THR A 103 15.06 -4.02 8.77
CA THR A 103 14.70 -2.75 9.43
C THR A 103 13.95 -1.83 8.48
N PHE A 104 12.91 -1.19 9.01
CA PHE A 104 12.21 -0.12 8.32
C PHE A 104 13.03 1.17 8.38
N VAL A 105 13.28 1.77 7.23
CA VAL A 105 14.06 3.01 7.13
C VAL A 105 13.10 4.17 6.87
N PRO A 106 13.07 5.21 7.71
CA PRO A 106 12.27 6.40 7.44
C PRO A 106 12.69 7.05 6.11
N VAL A 107 11.71 7.46 5.32
CA VAL A 107 11.94 8.20 4.07
C VAL A 107 11.93 9.70 4.37
N VAL A 108 13.10 10.33 4.31
CA VAL A 108 13.27 11.76 4.65
C VAL A 108 12.73 12.69 3.55
N ASP A 109 12.94 12.33 2.29
CA ASP A 109 12.49 13.11 1.12
C ASP A 109 11.58 12.24 0.24
N VAL A 110 10.34 12.06 0.71
CA VAL A 110 9.33 11.28 -0.01
C VAL A 110 8.82 11.99 -1.27
N GLU A 111 8.96 13.32 -1.36
CA GLU A 111 8.57 14.10 -2.54
C GLU A 111 9.43 13.77 -3.76
N SER A 112 10.73 13.53 -3.55
CA SER A 112 11.63 13.07 -4.60
C SER A 112 11.27 11.70 -5.21
N LEU A 113 10.39 10.93 -4.53
CA LEU A 113 9.95 9.60 -4.94
C LEU A 113 8.55 9.60 -5.56
N ASP A 114 8.03 10.77 -5.95
CA ASP A 114 6.72 10.90 -6.55
C ASP A 114 6.54 10.00 -7.79
N ASP A 115 5.60 9.06 -7.71
CA ASP A 115 5.26 8.12 -8.77
C ASP A 115 3.98 8.49 -9.55
N GLY A 116 3.38 9.65 -9.26
CA GLY A 116 2.18 10.14 -9.93
C GLY A 116 0.86 9.58 -9.42
N LEU A 117 0.85 8.65 -8.45
CA LEU A 117 -0.37 8.16 -7.80
C LEU A 117 -0.91 9.16 -6.77
N ALA A 118 -2.15 8.92 -6.31
CA ALA A 118 -2.80 9.77 -5.33
C ALA A 118 -2.07 9.73 -3.97
N ILE A 119 -1.83 10.91 -3.40
CA ILE A 119 -1.12 11.11 -2.13
C ILE A 119 -2.05 11.31 -0.93
N THR A 120 -3.35 11.50 -1.17
CA THR A 120 -4.41 11.59 -0.17
C THR A 120 -5.34 10.39 -0.30
N HIS A 121 -6.07 10.07 0.79
CA HIS A 121 -7.06 9.00 0.82
C HIS A 121 -8.34 9.29 0.05
N ASP A 122 -8.77 10.56 0.10
CA ASP A 122 -10.00 11.00 -0.52
C ASP A 122 -9.66 12.19 -1.42
N PRO A 123 -9.85 12.10 -2.74
CA PRO A 123 -9.80 13.26 -3.60
C PRO A 123 -11.01 14.16 -3.31
N VAL A 124 -10.82 15.47 -3.45
CA VAL A 124 -11.84 16.51 -3.24
C VAL A 124 -12.21 17.21 -4.55
N SER A 125 -11.47 16.97 -5.63
CA SER A 125 -11.74 17.55 -6.94
C SER A 125 -11.43 16.60 -8.11
N PRO A 126 -12.04 16.83 -9.29
CA PRO A 126 -11.71 16.09 -10.52
C PRO A 126 -10.27 16.22 -11.00
N ASP A 127 -9.56 17.27 -10.57
CA ASP A 127 -8.17 17.51 -10.94
C ASP A 127 -7.19 16.70 -10.07
N ASP A 128 -7.70 16.04 -9.03
CA ASP A 128 -6.89 15.19 -8.17
C ASP A 128 -6.45 13.91 -8.89
N ARG A 129 -5.28 13.42 -8.50
CA ARG A 129 -4.70 12.21 -9.06
C ARG A 129 -5.60 11.01 -8.79
N GLN A 130 -5.72 10.13 -9.78
CA GLN A 130 -6.58 8.94 -9.74
C GLN A 130 -8.06 9.21 -9.41
N PHE A 131 -8.54 10.45 -9.57
CA PHE A 131 -9.94 10.80 -9.28
C PHE A 131 -10.94 9.88 -9.99
N GLN A 132 -10.71 9.56 -11.28
CA GLN A 132 -11.61 8.68 -12.04
C GLN A 132 -11.62 7.24 -11.51
N ALA A 133 -10.49 6.72 -11.03
CA ALA A 133 -10.42 5.41 -10.40
C ALA A 133 -11.20 5.41 -9.08
N TYR A 134 -10.97 6.42 -8.24
CA TYR A 134 -11.71 6.61 -6.99
C TYR A 134 -13.22 6.68 -7.23
N LEU A 135 -13.65 7.51 -8.17
CA LEU A 135 -15.05 7.69 -8.51
C LEU A 135 -15.68 6.38 -9.00
N THR A 136 -14.95 5.59 -9.80
CA THR A 136 -15.43 4.31 -10.31
C THR A 136 -15.60 3.29 -9.19
N GLU A 137 -14.61 3.16 -8.30
CA GLU A 137 -14.61 2.16 -7.23
C GLU A 137 -15.58 2.51 -6.08
N HIS A 138 -15.58 3.77 -5.64
CA HIS A 138 -16.32 4.19 -4.44
C HIS A 138 -17.73 4.71 -4.75
N TYR A 139 -17.95 5.22 -5.97
CA TYR A 139 -19.23 5.83 -6.38
C TYR A 139 -19.83 5.20 -7.63
N GLY A 140 -19.25 4.14 -8.19
CA GLY A 140 -19.74 3.52 -9.42
C GLY A 140 -19.72 4.46 -10.63
N GLY A 141 -18.90 5.52 -10.59
CA GLY A 141 -18.85 6.59 -11.59
C GLY A 141 -19.82 7.76 -11.32
N ASP A 142 -20.59 7.75 -10.23
CA ASP A 142 -21.58 8.79 -9.93
C ASP A 142 -20.95 10.07 -9.36
N PHE A 143 -20.61 10.99 -10.28
CA PHE A 143 -20.06 12.30 -9.93
C PHE A 143 -21.02 13.18 -9.11
N GLN A 144 -22.34 13.03 -9.28
CA GLN A 144 -23.31 13.85 -8.55
C GLN A 144 -23.35 13.44 -7.09
N GLN A 145 -23.35 12.13 -6.82
CA GLN A 145 -23.27 11.60 -5.47
C GLN A 145 -21.97 12.04 -4.78
N PHE A 146 -20.82 11.88 -5.45
CA PHE A 146 -19.52 12.35 -4.95
C PHE A 146 -19.56 13.85 -4.59
N SER A 147 -20.04 14.69 -5.51
CA SER A 147 -20.08 16.14 -5.30
C SER A 147 -20.97 16.54 -4.13
N ALA A 148 -22.08 15.82 -3.93
CA ALA A 148 -22.99 16.06 -2.81
C ALA A 148 -22.36 15.69 -1.45
N ASP A 149 -21.52 14.65 -1.41
CA ASP A 149 -20.85 14.22 -0.19
C ASP A 149 -19.66 15.12 0.16
N VAL A 150 -18.85 15.53 -0.82
CA VAL A 150 -17.77 16.51 -0.60
C VAL A 150 -18.31 17.85 -0.09
N ALA A 151 -19.46 18.31 -0.57
CA ALA A 151 -20.07 19.57 -0.11
C ALA A 151 -20.58 19.53 1.34
N ARG A 152 -20.62 18.35 1.98
CA ARG A 152 -21.06 18.15 3.37
C ARG A 152 -19.90 18.04 4.37
N LEU A 153 -18.67 17.91 3.89
CA LEU A 153 -17.45 17.90 4.69
C LEU A 153 -17.04 19.33 5.10
#